data_AF-Q0GKV9-F1
#
_entry.id   AF-Q0GKV9-F1
#
_cell.length_a   1.000
_cell.length_b   1.000
_cell.length_c   1.000
_cell.angle_alpha   90.00
_cell.angle_beta   90.00
_cell.angle_gamma   90.00
#
_symmetry.space_group_name_H-M   'P 1'
#
loop_
_entity.id
_entity.type
_entity.pdbx_description
1 polymer ?
#
loop_
_entity_poly.entity_id
_entity_poly.type
_entity_poly.pdbx_seq_one_letter_code
_entity_poly.pdbx_strand_id
1 'polypeptide(L)' 'MKLKLVAVAVTSLLAAGVVNAAEVYNKDGNKLDLYGKVHAQHYFSDDNGSDGDKTYARLGFKGETQI' A
#
# COMPACT_ATOMS: atom_id res chain seq x y z
N MET A 1 1.53 -21.31 27.53
CA MET A 1 1.25 -19.87 27.29
C MET A 1 2.25 -19.20 26.34
N LYS A 2 3.56 -19.50 26.43
CA LYS A 2 4.59 -18.90 25.55
C LYS A 2 4.38 -19.13 24.05
N LEU A 3 4.10 -20.37 23.61
CA LEU A 3 3.84 -20.67 22.19
C LEU A 3 2.59 -19.97 21.63
N LYS A 4 1.53 -19.82 22.44
CA LYS A 4 0.30 -19.13 22.01
C LYS A 4 0.56 -17.64 21.77
N LEU A 5 1.38 -17.01 22.63
CA LEU A 5 1.78 -15.61 22.46
C LEU A 5 2.66 -15.43 21.21
N VAL A 6 3.58 -16.36 20.94
CA VAL A 6 4.40 -16.35 19.71
C VAL A 6 3.53 -16.52 18.47
N ALA A 7 2.58 -17.46 18.49
CA ALA A 7 1.68 -17.67 17.35
C ALA A 7 0.85 -16.41 17.03
N VAL A 8 0.33 -15.74 18.06
CA VAL A 8 -0.42 -14.48 17.92
C VAL A 8 0.47 -13.35 17.43
N ALA A 9 1.71 -13.25 17.92
CA ALA A 9 2.67 -12.25 17.44
C ALA A 9 3.06 -12.49 15.97
N VAL A 10 3.25 -13.74 15.56
CA VAL A 10 3.55 -14.10 14.16
C VAL A 10 2.36 -13.77 13.26
N THR A 11 1.13 -14.13 13.65
CA THR A 11 -0.06 -13.81 12.85
C THR A 11 -0.31 -12.31 12.75
N SER A 12 -0.06 -11.53 13.81
CA SER A 12 -0.18 -10.07 13.75
C SER A 12 0.89 -9.43 12.86
N LEU A 13 2.12 -9.96 12.87
CA LEU A 13 3.19 -9.53 11.96
C LEU A 13 2.86 -9.83 10.49
N LEU A 14 2.31 -11.01 10.16
CA LEU A 14 1.87 -11.33 8.80
C LEU A 14 0.70 -10.44 8.35
N ALA A 15 -0.25 -10.14 9.24
CA ALA A 15 -1.38 -9.27 8.94
C ALA A 15 -0.99 -7.79 8.77
N ALA A 16 0.10 -7.34 9.41
CA ALA A 16 0.62 -5.98 9.25
C ALA A 16 1.34 -5.77 7.89
N GLY A 17 1.71 -6.85 7.20
CA GLY A 17 2.46 -6.83 5.94
C GLY A 17 1.61 -6.80 4.66
N VAL A 18 0.28 -6.99 4.76
CA VAL A 18 -0.62 -6.87 3.60
C VAL A 18 -0.86 -5.39 3.28
N VAL A 19 0.13 -4.77 2.66
CA VAL A 19 -0.15 -3.66 1.74
C VAL A 19 -1.18 -4.18 0.73
N ASN A 20 -2.27 -3.44 0.50
CA ASN A 20 -3.24 -3.72 -0.57
C ASN A 20 -2.59 -3.48 -1.95
N ALA A 21 -1.51 -4.21 -2.24
CA ALA A 21 -0.85 -4.24 -3.52
C ALA A 21 -1.40 -5.43 -4.30
N ALA A 22 -1.65 -5.23 -5.59
CA ALA A 22 -1.98 -6.31 -6.49
C ALA A 22 -0.67 -6.95 -6.95
N GLU A 23 -0.46 -8.23 -6.66
CA GLU A 23 0.59 -9.01 -7.29
C GLU A 23 0.26 -9.13 -8.79
N VAL A 24 1.17 -8.64 -9.64
CA VAL A 24 0.99 -8.66 -11.11
C VAL A 24 1.97 -9.60 -11.81
N TYR A 25 3.01 -10.05 -11.12
CA TYR A 25 3.97 -11.02 -11.62
C TYR A 25 4.60 -11.78 -10.46
N ASN A 26 4.71 -13.11 -10.60
CA ASN A 26 5.37 -13.97 -9.63
C ASN A 26 5.92 -15.22 -10.34
N LYS A 27 7.23 -15.25 -10.56
CA LYS A 27 7.89 -16.36 -11.24
C LYS A 27 9.38 -16.44 -10.87
N ASP A 28 9.86 -17.67 -10.68
CA ASP A 28 11.28 -18.00 -10.46
C ASP A 28 11.93 -17.16 -9.35
N GLY A 29 11.24 -16.97 -8.23
CA GLY A 29 11.72 -16.16 -7.10
C GLY A 29 11.66 -14.64 -7.32
N ASN A 30 11.10 -14.18 -8.43
CA ASN A 30 10.89 -12.77 -8.74
C ASN A 30 9.40 -12.41 -8.64
N LYS A 31 9.10 -11.39 -7.84
CA LYS A 31 7.74 -10.87 -7.64
C LYS A 31 7.67 -9.39 -7.99
N LEU A 32 6.57 -8.97 -8.62
CA LEU A 32 6.23 -7.57 -8.86
C LEU A 32 4.82 -7.29 -8.34
N ASP A 33 4.73 -6.33 -7.43
CA ASP A 33 3.47 -5.83 -6.90
C ASP A 33 3.20 -4.42 -7.43
N LEU A 34 1.97 -4.15 -7.86
CA LEU A 34 1.46 -2.82 -8.20
C LEU A 34 0.63 -2.29 -7.04
N TYR A 35 0.92 -1.08 -6.58
CA TYR A 35 0.18 -0.43 -5.50
C TYR A 35 -0.06 1.04 -5.80
N GLY A 36 -1.01 1.63 -5.08
CA GLY A 36 -1.32 3.04 -5.25
C GLY A 36 -2.54 3.49 -4.47
N LYS A 37 -2.88 4.76 -4.66
CA LYS A 37 -4.10 5.38 -4.13
C LYS A 37 -4.66 6.40 -5.10
N VAL A 38 -5.97 6.57 -5.05
CA VAL A 38 -6.69 7.70 -5.64
C VAL A 38 -7.29 8.48 -4.49
N HIS A 39 -7.11 9.80 -4.49
CA HIS A 39 -7.62 10.69 -3.46
C HIS A 39 -8.41 11.81 -4.12
N ALA A 40 -9.74 11.70 -4.07
CA ALA A 40 -10.65 12.75 -4.50
C ALA A 40 -10.64 13.86 -3.44
N GLN A 41 -10.32 15.08 -3.84
CA GLN A 41 -10.16 16.20 -2.92
C GLN A 41 -10.54 17.51 -3.60
N HIS A 42 -11.28 18.34 -2.87
CA HIS A 42 -11.58 19.71 -3.26
C HIS A 42 -11.17 20.61 -2.09
N TYR A 43 -10.42 21.67 -2.38
CA TYR A 43 -10.10 22.70 -1.40
C TYR A 43 -11.16 23.77 -1.45
N PHE A 44 -11.73 24.09 -0.29
CA PHE A 44 -12.62 25.22 -0.13
C PHE A 44 -11.81 26.40 0.42
N SER A 45 -11.75 27.50 -0.32
CA SER A 45 -11.01 28.70 0.06
C SER A 45 -11.67 29.97 -0.49
N ASP A 46 -11.55 31.07 0.24
CA ASP A 46 -11.95 32.40 -0.23
C ASP A 46 -10.96 32.97 -1.27
N ASP A 47 -9.75 32.40 -1.36
CA ASP A 47 -8.79 32.70 -2.43
C ASP A 47 -9.04 31.81 -3.64
N ASN A 48 -9.54 32.41 -4.73
CA ASN A 48 -9.83 31.73 -5.99
C ASN A 48 -8.61 31.02 -6.62
N GLY A 49 -7.37 31.45 -6.31
CA GLY A 49 -6.17 30.75 -6.79
C GLY A 49 -5.92 29.43 -6.06
N SER A 50 -6.44 29.29 -4.86
CA SER A 50 -6.22 28.18 -3.94
C SER A 50 -7.41 27.22 -3.87
N ASP A 51 -8.63 27.74 -4.05
CA ASP A 51 -9.88 26.98 -4.16
C ASP A 51 -9.89 26.02 -5.36
N GLY A 52 -10.66 24.94 -5.26
CA GLY A 52 -10.93 24.05 -6.37
C GLY A 52 -10.42 22.62 -6.22
N ASP A 53 -10.53 21.87 -7.31
CA ASP A 53 -10.18 20.45 -7.34
C ASP A 53 -8.66 20.24 -7.18
N LYS A 54 -8.29 19.43 -6.20
CA LYS A 54 -6.92 18.97 -5.93
C LYS A 54 -6.83 17.44 -5.95
N THR A 55 -7.78 16.78 -6.62
CA THR A 55 -7.80 15.33 -6.77
C THR A 55 -6.48 14.84 -7.36
N TYR A 56 -5.93 13.78 -6.76
CA TYR A 56 -4.67 13.20 -7.22
C TYR A 56 -4.65 11.69 -7.08
N ALA A 57 -3.79 11.06 -7.88
CA ALA A 57 -3.48 9.64 -7.78
C ALA A 57 -1.98 9.45 -7.56
N ARG A 58 -1.60 8.36 -6.88
CA ARG A 58 -0.21 7.91 -6.76
C ARG A 58 -0.17 6.42 -7.06
N LEU A 59 0.76 6.02 -7.92
CA LEU A 59 0.99 4.63 -8.30
C LEU A 59 2.46 4.28 -8.06
N GLY A 60 2.74 3.03 -7.73
CA GLY A 60 4.07 2.54 -7.46
C GLY A 60 4.19 1.04 -7.74
N PHE A 61 5.41 0.61 -8.02
CA PHE A 61 5.76 -0.79 -8.23
C PHE A 61 6.73 -1.22 -7.15
N LYS A 62 6.55 -2.43 -6.61
CA LYS A 62 7.46 -3.06 -5.67
C LYS A 62 7.97 -4.36 -6.28
N GLY A 63 9.25 -4.39 -6.62
CA GLY A 63 9.93 -5.60 -7.09
C GLY A 63 10.69 -6.28 -5.95
N GLU A 64 10.58 -7.61 -5.86
CA GLU A 64 11.33 -8.44 -4.92
C GLU A 64 11.98 -9.59 -5.69
N THR A 65 13.23 -9.92 -5.38
CA THR A 65 13.96 -11.05 -5.97
C THR A 65 14.61 -11.86 -4.86
N GLN A 66 14.51 -13.18 -4.93
CA GLN A 66 15.20 -14.10 -4.02
C GLN A 66 16.61 -14.39 -4.57
N ILE A 67 17.63 -14.08 -3.75
CA ILE A 67 19.05 -14.36 -4.04
C ILE A 67 19.52 -15.53 -3.17
#